data_AF-A0A7W7CEV1-F1
#
_entry.id   AF-A0A7W7CEV1-F1
#
_cell.length_a   1.000
_cell.length_b   1.000
_cell.length_c   1.000
_cell.angle_alpha   90.00
_cell.angle_beta   90.00
_cell.angle_gamma   90.00
#
_symmetry.space_group_name_H-M   'P 1'
#
loop_
_entity.id
_entity.type
_entity.pdbx_description
1 polymer ?
#
loop_
_entity_poly.entity_id
_entity_poly.type
_entity_poly.pdbx_seq_one_letter_code
_entity_poly.pdbx_strand_id
1 'polypeptide(L)'
;MSPDALRKFAENIEQLIPLIDVSVAQLNGVNVRAGSFPNAVNLANSINAPGRLTDTVTQVFITGKKTITDTAAAMRKIAADYDKAEELNSITVSDYGRYVAGAMGDVNTLIGIGDASNPAAKGGGSTD
;
A
#
# COMPACT_ATOMS: atom_id res chain seq x y z
N MET A 1 24.46 9.15 -2.33
CA MET A 1 23.78 8.04 -3.03
C MET A 1 23.85 8.36 -4.51
N SER A 2 24.32 7.46 -5.39
CA SER A 2 24.45 7.79 -6.82
C SER A 2 23.10 7.69 -7.56
N PRO A 3 22.91 8.43 -8.66
CA PRO A 3 21.71 8.32 -9.50
C PRO A 3 21.44 6.87 -9.94
N ASP A 4 22.50 6.13 -10.29
CA ASP A 4 22.39 4.72 -10.67
C ASP A 4 21.91 3.83 -9.52
N ALA A 5 22.37 4.10 -8.29
CA ALA A 5 21.90 3.36 -7.12
C ALA A 5 20.41 3.63 -6.84
N LEU A 6 19.93 4.86 -7.05
CA LEU A 6 18.52 5.22 -6.91
C LEU A 6 17.64 4.53 -7.96
N ARG A 7 18.09 4.50 -9.23
CA ARG A 7 17.40 3.76 -10.31
C ARG A 7 17.37 2.27 -10.02
N LYS A 8 18.50 1.68 -9.61
CA LYS A 8 18.59 0.26 -9.26
C LYS A 8 17.69 -0.10 -8.08
N PHE A 9 17.64 0.75 -7.07
CA PHE A 9 16.73 0.58 -5.95
C PHE A 9 15.27 0.60 -6.41
N ALA A 10 14.87 1.59 -7.22
CA ALA A 10 13.52 1.68 -7.79
C ALA A 10 13.13 0.41 -8.58
N GLU A 11 14.04 -0.08 -9.44
CA GLU A 11 13.84 -1.34 -10.17
C GLU A 11 13.66 -2.52 -9.23
N ASN A 12 14.52 -2.65 -8.21
CA ASN A 12 14.50 -3.78 -7.30
C ASN A 12 13.21 -3.83 -6.47
N ILE A 13 12.69 -2.68 -6.00
CA ILE A 13 11.44 -2.66 -5.22
C ILE A 13 10.22 -2.93 -6.09
N GLU A 14 10.22 -2.53 -7.36
CA GLU A 14 9.12 -2.83 -8.29
C GLU A 14 9.01 -4.31 -8.65
N GLN A 15 10.10 -5.09 -8.50
CA GLN A 15 10.04 -6.54 -8.66
C GLN A 15 9.11 -7.22 -7.66
N LEU A 16 8.72 -6.54 -6.57
CA LEU A 16 7.73 -7.03 -5.61
C LEU A 16 6.30 -6.89 -6.12
N ILE A 17 6.02 -6.01 -7.10
CA ILE A 17 4.67 -5.73 -7.60
C ILE A 17 3.99 -7.01 -8.16
N PRO A 18 4.64 -7.81 -9.02
CA PRO A 18 4.04 -9.05 -9.52
C PRO A 18 3.70 -10.05 -8.41
N LEU A 19 4.52 -10.14 -7.36
CA LEU A 19 4.25 -11.01 -6.21
C LEU A 19 3.03 -10.53 -5.42
N ILE A 20 2.86 -9.21 -5.29
CA ILE A 20 1.67 -8.61 -4.66
C ILE A 20 0.42 -8.91 -5.49
N ASP A 21 0.49 -8.77 -6.82
CA ASP A 21 -0.65 -9.05 -7.71
C ASP A 21 -1.09 -10.52 -7.63
N VAL A 22 -0.13 -11.46 -7.58
CA VAL A 22 -0.43 -12.88 -7.35
C VAL A 22 -1.08 -13.10 -5.98
N SER A 23 -0.58 -12.44 -4.94
CA SER A 23 -1.11 -12.57 -3.57
C SER A 23 -2.55 -12.05 -3.48
N VAL A 24 -2.85 -10.90 -4.10
CA VAL A 24 -4.22 -10.36 -4.18
C VAL A 24 -5.15 -11.31 -4.94
N ALA A 25 -4.69 -11.86 -6.07
CA ALA A 25 -5.49 -12.81 -6.84
C ALA A 25 -5.80 -14.08 -6.01
N GLN A 26 -4.83 -14.59 -5.25
CA GLN A 26 -5.04 -15.73 -4.35
C GLN A 26 -6.02 -15.41 -3.24
N LEU A 27 -5.92 -14.23 -2.61
CA LEU A 27 -6.84 -13.79 -1.56
C LEU A 27 -8.27 -13.62 -2.05
N ASN A 28 -8.46 -13.07 -3.27
CA ASN A 28 -9.77 -12.98 -3.90
C ASN A 28 -10.39 -14.35 -4.21
N GLY A 29 -9.56 -15.39 -4.33
CA GLY A 29 -10.01 -16.78 -4.47
C GLY A 29 -10.36 -17.46 -3.14
N VAL A 30 -10.03 -16.87 -1.99
CA VAL A 30 -10.34 -17.44 -0.68
C VAL A 30 -11.83 -17.29 -0.39
N ASN A 31 -12.51 -18.42 -0.23
CA ASN A 31 -13.89 -18.45 0.23
C ASN A 31 -14.05 -19.55 1.28
N VAL A 32 -14.02 -19.15 2.56
CA VAL A 32 -14.19 -20.08 3.68
C VAL A 32 -15.65 -20.49 3.80
N ARG A 33 -15.95 -21.79 3.71
CA ARG A 33 -17.31 -22.30 3.84
C ARG A 33 -17.49 -23.03 5.16
N ALA A 34 -18.57 -22.71 5.87
CA ALA A 34 -18.93 -23.34 7.14
C ALA A 34 -19.41 -24.81 7.00
N GLY A 35 -19.77 -25.24 5.78
CA GLY A 35 -20.35 -26.55 5.54
C GLY A 35 -21.63 -26.75 6.35
N SER A 36 -21.76 -27.92 7.00
CA SER A 36 -22.91 -28.26 7.85
C SER A 36 -22.72 -27.86 9.33
N PHE A 37 -21.67 -27.11 9.68
CA PHE A 37 -21.39 -26.73 11.05
C PHE A 37 -21.94 -25.32 11.37
N PRO A 38 -23.03 -25.20 12.17
CA PRO A 38 -23.66 -23.90 12.44
C PRO A 38 -22.71 -22.91 13.11
N ASN A 39 -21.85 -23.41 14.01
CA ASN A 39 -20.87 -22.58 14.72
C ASN A 39 -19.75 -22.04 13.81
N ALA A 40 -19.50 -22.68 12.67
CA ALA A 40 -18.48 -22.24 11.70
C ALA A 40 -18.97 -21.11 10.79
N VAL A 41 -20.28 -20.80 10.79
CA VAL A 41 -20.87 -19.69 10.00
C VAL A 41 -20.30 -18.35 10.45
N ASN A 42 -20.15 -18.15 11.76
CA ASN A 42 -19.57 -16.92 12.31
C ASN A 42 -18.10 -16.75 11.89
N LEU A 43 -17.34 -17.85 11.83
CA LEU A 43 -15.96 -17.83 11.37
C LEU A 43 -15.88 -17.51 9.87
N ALA A 44 -16.69 -18.16 9.04
CA ALA A 44 -16.79 -17.88 7.61
C ALA A 44 -17.14 -16.40 7.35
N ASN A 45 -18.10 -15.85 8.09
CA ASN A 45 -18.46 -14.44 8.01
C ASN A 45 -17.33 -13.50 8.46
N SER A 46 -16.58 -13.88 9.50
CA SER A 46 -15.43 -13.11 10.01
C SER A 46 -14.24 -13.12 9.06
N ILE A 47 -14.24 -13.98 8.05
CA ILE A 47 -13.16 -14.09 7.05
C ILE A 47 -13.59 -13.49 5.71
N ASN A 48 -14.78 -13.85 5.21
CA ASN A 48 -15.20 -13.54 3.83
C ASN A 48 -16.00 -12.24 3.68
N ALA A 49 -16.59 -11.71 4.77
CA ALA A 49 -17.46 -10.54 4.63
C ALA A 49 -16.64 -9.27 4.30
N PRO A 50 -17.24 -8.27 3.62
CA PRO A 50 -16.59 -6.99 3.37
C PRO A 50 -16.11 -6.34 4.68
N GLY A 51 -14.94 -5.69 4.65
CA GLY A 51 -14.30 -5.11 5.82
C GLY A 51 -13.79 -6.13 6.85
N ARG A 52 -13.70 -7.41 6.48
CA ARG A 52 -13.12 -8.48 7.32
C ARG A 52 -11.80 -8.96 6.76
N LEU A 53 -11.27 -10.04 7.33
CA LEU A 53 -9.88 -10.45 7.17
C LEU A 53 -9.40 -10.47 5.70
N THR A 54 -10.12 -11.14 4.80
CA THR A 54 -9.70 -11.23 3.38
C THR A 54 -9.68 -9.88 2.69
N ASP A 55 -10.70 -9.05 2.92
CA ASP A 55 -10.80 -7.70 2.37
C ASP A 55 -9.74 -6.77 2.96
N THR A 56 -9.57 -6.74 4.29
CA THR A 56 -8.55 -5.94 4.97
C THR A 56 -7.14 -6.29 4.50
N VAL A 57 -6.81 -7.57 4.44
CA VAL A 57 -5.48 -8.03 3.97
C VAL A 57 -5.29 -7.67 2.50
N THR A 58 -6.34 -7.79 1.67
CA THR A 58 -6.30 -7.36 0.27
C THR A 58 -6.01 -5.86 0.14
N GLN A 59 -6.65 -5.02 0.98
CA GLN A 59 -6.38 -3.58 1.00
C GLN A 59 -4.94 -3.27 1.42
N VAL A 60 -4.39 -3.98 2.41
CA VAL A 60 -2.97 -3.82 2.79
C VAL A 60 -2.05 -4.09 1.60
N PHE A 61 -2.29 -5.16 0.84
CA PHE A 61 -1.50 -5.47 -0.35
C PHE A 61 -1.64 -4.39 -1.44
N ILE A 62 -2.85 -3.91 -1.72
CA ILE A 62 -3.10 -2.86 -2.71
C ILE A 62 -2.39 -1.55 -2.31
N THR A 63 -2.55 -1.11 -1.05
CA THR A 63 -1.87 0.09 -0.55
C THR A 63 -0.35 -0.09 -0.56
N GLY A 64 0.16 -1.26 -0.16
CA GLY A 64 1.59 -1.57 -0.23
C GLY A 64 2.16 -1.48 -1.65
N LYS A 65 1.45 -2.02 -2.65
CA LYS A 65 1.81 -1.87 -4.07
C LYS A 65 1.85 -0.41 -4.50
N LYS A 66 0.88 0.40 -4.07
CA LYS A 66 0.89 1.84 -4.34
C LYS A 66 2.11 2.52 -3.73
N THR A 67 2.41 2.25 -2.45
CA THR A 67 3.58 2.82 -1.76
C THR A 67 4.89 2.46 -2.47
N ILE A 68 5.04 1.21 -2.92
CA ILE A 68 6.22 0.77 -3.68
C ILE A 68 6.33 1.56 -4.98
N THR A 69 5.22 1.71 -5.71
CA THR A 69 5.18 2.43 -6.99
C THR A 69 5.55 3.91 -6.80
N ASP A 70 4.96 4.57 -5.80
CA ASP A 70 5.21 5.98 -5.50
C ASP A 70 6.66 6.19 -5.04
N THR A 71 7.19 5.28 -4.24
CA THR A 71 8.60 5.31 -3.81
C THR A 71 9.54 5.12 -5.00
N ALA A 72 9.27 4.16 -5.90
CA ALA A 72 10.09 3.94 -7.09
C ALA A 72 10.07 5.16 -8.02
N ALA A 73 8.90 5.77 -8.23
CA ALA A 73 8.76 6.99 -9.01
C ALA A 73 9.54 8.16 -8.39
N ALA A 74 9.47 8.33 -7.06
CA ALA A 74 10.24 9.34 -6.35
C ALA A 74 11.76 9.14 -6.53
N MET A 75 12.25 7.91 -6.39
CA MET A 75 13.68 7.59 -6.52
C MET A 75 14.19 7.84 -7.94
N ARG A 76 13.40 7.49 -8.97
CA ARG A 76 13.74 7.81 -10.37
C ARG A 76 13.76 9.31 -10.62
N LYS A 77 12.81 10.05 -10.08
CA LYS A 77 12.80 11.51 -10.23
C LYS A 77 14.03 12.13 -9.56
N ILE A 78 14.37 11.71 -8.34
CA ILE A 78 15.59 12.17 -7.66
C ILE A 78 16.82 11.86 -8.52
N ALA A 79 16.94 10.66 -9.07
CA ALA A 79 18.06 10.30 -9.95
C ALA A 79 18.15 11.22 -11.19
N ALA A 80 17.02 11.47 -11.85
CA ALA A 80 16.96 12.35 -13.01
C ALA A 80 17.26 13.81 -12.65
N ASP A 81 16.85 14.26 -11.47
CA ASP A 81 17.16 15.60 -10.98
C ASP A 81 18.68 15.68 -10.70
N TYR A 82 19.31 14.68 -10.07
CA TYR A 82 20.76 14.65 -9.88
C TYR A 82 21.54 14.75 -11.19
N ASP A 83 21.16 14.00 -12.23
CA ASP A 83 21.81 14.10 -13.55
C ASP A 83 21.75 15.54 -14.08
N LYS A 84 20.60 16.21 -13.92
CA LYS A 84 20.39 17.60 -14.34
C LYS A 84 21.12 18.61 -13.45
N ALA A 85 21.27 18.33 -12.17
CA ALA A 85 21.94 19.23 -11.23
C ALA A 85 23.46 19.21 -11.37
N GLU A 86 24.02 18.09 -11.82
CA GLU A 86 25.41 18.01 -12.27
C GLU A 86 25.64 18.88 -13.53
N GLU A 87 24.60 19.07 -14.36
CA GLU A 87 24.59 20.01 -15.49
C GLU A 87 24.22 21.47 -15.11
N LEU A 88 23.38 21.69 -14.09
CA LEU A 88 22.87 23.00 -13.67
C LEU A 88 22.79 23.12 -12.15
N ASN A 89 23.62 24.00 -11.60
CA ASN A 89 23.99 24.18 -10.20
C ASN A 89 22.87 24.58 -9.19
N SER A 90 21.72 23.88 -9.12
CA SER A 90 20.81 23.92 -7.95
C SER A 90 19.70 22.86 -8.00
N ILE A 91 19.56 22.06 -6.93
CA ILE A 91 18.29 21.41 -6.55
C ILE A 91 17.89 21.87 -5.16
N THR A 92 16.62 22.24 -5.01
CA THR A 92 16.02 22.58 -3.73
C THR A 92 15.43 21.34 -3.05
N VAL A 93 15.78 21.15 -1.78
CA VAL A 93 15.28 20.09 -0.87
C VAL A 93 13.74 20.05 -0.76
N SER A 94 13.03 21.08 -1.24
CA SER A 94 11.56 21.16 -1.23
C SER A 94 10.86 20.09 -2.06
N ASP A 95 11.45 19.66 -3.19
CA ASP A 95 10.82 18.67 -4.06
C ASP A 95 10.88 17.27 -3.43
N TYR A 96 11.97 16.96 -2.74
CA TYR A 96 12.14 15.73 -1.97
C TYR A 96 11.03 15.56 -0.91
N GLY A 97 10.74 16.62 -0.16
CA GLY A 97 9.72 16.60 0.88
C GLY A 97 8.33 16.25 0.36
N ARG A 98 7.99 16.69 -0.86
CA ARG A 98 6.66 16.45 -1.45
C ARG A 98 6.44 14.99 -1.87
N TYR A 99 7.47 14.34 -2.41
CA TYR A 99 7.37 12.94 -2.84
C TYR A 99 7.38 11.98 -1.66
N VAL A 100 8.26 12.25 -0.68
CA VAL A 100 8.31 11.45 0.54
C VAL A 100 7.03 11.62 1.36
N ALA A 101 6.40 12.80 1.36
CA ALA A 101 5.12 13.01 2.02
C ALA A 101 4.00 12.13 1.44
N GLY A 102 3.97 11.90 0.12
CA GLY A 102 3.02 10.98 -0.52
C GLY A 102 3.21 9.54 -0.05
N ALA A 103 4.44 9.04 -0.08
CA ALA A 103 4.78 7.70 0.41
C ALA A 103 4.49 7.56 1.92
N MET A 104 4.79 8.57 2.73
CA MET A 104 4.45 8.58 4.16
C MET A 104 2.93 8.59 4.41
N GLY A 105 2.15 9.26 3.55
CA GLY A 105 0.69 9.23 3.61
C GLY A 105 0.12 7.83 3.36
N ASP A 106 0.67 7.11 2.39
CA ASP A 106 0.29 5.71 2.14
C ASP A 106 0.72 4.78 3.27
N VAL A 107 1.91 4.99 3.86
CA VAL A 107 2.37 4.24 5.03
C VAL A 107 1.46 4.48 6.24
N ASN A 108 1.04 5.72 6.49
CA ASN A 108 0.07 6.02 7.55
C ASN A 108 -1.28 5.33 7.28
N THR A 109 -1.68 5.24 6.01
CA THR A 109 -2.88 4.50 5.62
C THR A 109 -2.71 3.00 5.88
N LEU A 110 -1.56 2.40 5.55
CA LEU A 110 -1.23 1.01 5.86
C LEU A 110 -1.29 0.71 7.36
N ILE A 111 -0.72 1.60 8.18
CA ILE A 111 -0.75 1.49 9.64
C ILE A 111 -2.20 1.56 10.15
N GLY A 112 -3.01 2.48 9.60
CA GLY A 112 -4.42 2.61 9.94
C GLY A 112 -5.29 1.42 9.51
N ILE A 113 -4.97 0.75 8.40
CA ILE A 113 -5.66 -0.48 7.96
C ILE A 113 -5.29 -1.66 8.88
N GLY A 114 -4.04 -1.72 9.36
CA GLY A 114 -3.57 -2.75 10.29
C GLY A 114 -4.15 -2.65 11.70
N ASP A 115 -4.62 -1.46 12.10
CA ASP A 115 -5.33 -1.23 13.36
C ASP A 115 -6.82 -1.61 13.24
N ALA A 116 -7.08 -2.89 12.97
CA ALA A 116 -8.42 -3.48 12.87
C ALA A 116 -9.17 -3.54 14.23
N SER A 117 -8.71 -2.81 15.25
CA SER A 117 -9.35 -2.72 16.57
C SER A 117 -10.41 -1.61 16.67
N ASN A 118 -10.60 -0.77 15.65
CA ASN A 118 -11.55 0.36 15.71
C ASN A 118 -12.79 0.21 14.78
N PRO A 119 -13.91 -0.38 15.25
CA PRO A 119 -15.18 -0.40 14.52
C PRO A 119 -15.93 0.96 14.47
N ALA A 120 -15.34 2.10 14.88
CA ALA A 120 -16.08 3.36 15.01
C ALA A 120 -16.10 4.29 13.77
N ALA A 121 -15.56 3.90 12.61
CA ALA A 121 -15.53 4.78 11.42
C ALA A 121 -16.84 4.83 10.58
N LYS A 122 -17.97 4.31 11.10
CA LYS A 122 -19.32 4.54 10.52
C LYS A 122 -20.34 4.87 11.62
N GLY A 123 -20.07 5.96 12.35
CA GLY A 123 -21.01 6.60 13.27
C GLY A 123 -21.20 8.07 12.89
N GLY A 124 -21.66 8.34 11.67
CA GLY A 124 -22.11 9.67 11.25
C GLY A 124 -23.62 9.68 11.15
N GLY A 125 -24.31 9.80 12.28
CA GLY A 125 -25.74 10.07 12.29
C GLY A 125 -26.03 11.40 11.62
N SER A 126 -26.96 11.40 10.67
CA SER A 126 -27.81 12.56 10.41
C SER A 126 -29.15 12.24 11.03
N THR A 127 -29.42 12.89 12.16
CA THR A 127 -30.77 13.08 12.68
C THR A 127 -31.60 13.89 11.69
N ASP A 128 -32.92 13.72 11.80
CA ASP A 128 -33.99 14.50 11.17
C ASP A 128 -33.71 16.01 11.05
#